data_AF-A0A2E3H6R7-F1
#
_entry.id   AF-A0A2E3H6R7-F1
#
_cell.length_a   1.000
_cell.length_b   1.000
_cell.length_c   1.000
_cell.angle_alpha   90.00
_cell.angle_beta   90.00
_cell.angle_gamma   90.00
#
_symmetry.space_group_name_H-M   'P 1'
#
loop_
_entity.id
_entity.type
_entity.pdbx_description
1 polymer ?
#
loop_
_entity_poly.entity_id
_entity_poly.type
_entity_poly.pdbx_seq_one_letter_code
_entity_poly.pdbx_strand_id
1 'polypeptide(L)'
;MRVLLERYCFECHSGDEAEGEIDLESFETMEDVRRAPGIWLQVREILESRQMPPRKAKQPTEEELILLQRWVESYLRREAEAQAGDPGPLVLRRLNNAEYNYTVRDLTGVPSLDPTREFPVDGAAGEGFTNAGAAQGMSPALASKYLDAAKEVAAHAVFTPEGIRFSPHRTERDRTDALLARIQAFYRRFTE
;
A
#
# COMPACT_ATOMS: atom_id res chain seq x y z
N MET A 1 18.73 9.90 30.63
CA MET A 1 17.60 9.04 30.21
C MET A 1 17.61 7.71 30.96
N ARG A 2 18.65 6.88 30.85
CA ARG A 2 18.72 5.56 31.50
C ARG A 2 18.32 5.55 32.98
N VAL A 3 18.80 6.52 33.77
CA VAL A 3 18.43 6.70 35.19
C VAL A 3 16.90 6.80 35.42
N LEU A 4 16.15 7.39 34.49
CA LEU A 4 14.69 7.47 34.59
C LEU A 4 14.01 6.16 34.19
N LEU A 5 14.55 5.46 33.18
CA LEU A 5 14.07 4.14 32.78
C LEU A 5 14.30 3.10 33.90
N GLU A 6 15.48 3.12 34.52
CA GLU A 6 15.79 2.30 35.70
C GLU A 6 14.82 2.57 36.86
N ARG A 7 14.39 3.82 37.03
CA ARG A 7 13.54 4.23 38.14
C ARG A 7 12.06 3.90 37.95
N TYR A 8 11.57 3.91 36.72
CA TYR A 8 10.14 3.91 36.41
C TYR A 8 9.70 2.78 35.46
N CYS A 9 10.63 2.14 34.77
CA CYS A 9 10.32 1.18 33.70
C CYS A 9 10.90 -0.21 33.95
N PHE A 10 12.16 -0.31 34.38
CA PHE A 10 12.87 -1.59 34.45
C PHE A 10 12.28 -2.56 35.47
N GLU A 11 11.56 -2.11 36.50
CA GLU A 11 10.89 -3.02 37.42
C GLU A 11 9.90 -3.99 36.74
N CYS A 12 9.26 -3.55 35.64
CA CYS A 12 8.29 -4.37 34.89
C CYS A 12 8.77 -4.73 33.48
N HIS A 13 9.69 -3.94 32.91
CA HIS A 13 10.15 -4.05 31.52
C HIS A 13 11.65 -4.39 31.45
N SER A 14 12.07 -5.44 32.16
CA SER A 14 13.45 -5.96 32.13
C SER A 14 13.48 -7.49 32.10
N GLY A 15 14.37 -8.06 31.27
CA GLY A 15 14.65 -9.49 31.23
C GLY A 15 13.54 -10.36 30.62
N ASP A 16 13.66 -11.68 30.81
CA ASP A 16 12.85 -12.69 30.12
C ASP A 16 11.35 -12.68 30.50
N GLU A 17 11.01 -12.09 31.65
CA GLU A 17 9.63 -11.99 32.16
C GLU A 17 9.03 -10.58 31.98
N ALA A 18 9.62 -9.76 31.11
CA ALA A 18 9.17 -8.39 30.88
C ALA A 18 7.71 -8.30 30.43
N GLU A 19 6.95 -7.41 31.07
CA GLU A 19 5.54 -7.18 30.73
C GLU A 19 5.40 -6.64 29.30
N GLY A 20 4.41 -7.18 28.58
CA GLY A 20 4.16 -6.81 27.19
C GLY A 20 5.24 -7.25 26.21
N GLU A 21 6.15 -8.14 26.61
CA GLU A 21 7.30 -8.60 25.80
C GLU A 21 8.25 -7.44 25.41
N ILE A 22 8.26 -6.38 26.23
CA ILE A 22 9.12 -5.20 26.03
C ILE A 22 10.21 -5.20 27.10
N ASP A 23 11.41 -5.62 26.74
CA ASP A 23 12.60 -5.51 27.56
C ASP A 23 13.36 -4.20 27.25
N LEU A 24 13.15 -3.19 28.09
CA LEU A 24 13.83 -1.90 27.95
C LEU A 24 15.27 -1.90 28.48
N GLU A 25 15.65 -2.89 29.27
CA GLU A 25 17.00 -3.03 29.82
C GLU A 25 17.99 -3.44 28.71
N SER A 26 17.53 -4.25 27.75
CA SER A 26 18.31 -4.67 26.57
C SER A 26 18.85 -3.52 25.70
N PHE A 27 18.26 -2.32 25.79
CA PHE A 27 18.69 -1.13 25.05
C PHE A 27 19.82 -0.39 25.79
N GLU A 28 21.01 -0.99 25.81
CA GLU A 28 22.18 -0.40 26.49
C GLU A 28 22.78 0.80 25.73
N THR A 29 22.73 0.76 24.40
CA THR A 29 23.31 1.78 23.53
C THR A 29 22.27 2.48 22.66
N MET A 30 22.62 3.67 22.15
CA MET A 30 21.78 4.34 21.14
C MET A 30 21.64 3.54 19.85
N GLU A 31 22.56 2.62 19.55
CA GLU A 31 22.44 1.73 18.39
C GLU A 31 21.32 0.69 18.59
N ASP A 32 21.18 0.17 19.81
CA ASP A 32 20.09 -0.77 20.15
C ASP A 32 18.74 -0.07 20.07
N VAL A 33 18.66 1.16 20.61
CA VAL A 33 17.46 2.02 20.52
C VAL A 33 17.04 2.20 19.05
N ARG A 34 17.99 2.48 18.16
CA ARG A 34 17.78 2.67 16.71
C ARG A 34 17.30 1.43 15.97
N ARG A 35 17.65 0.23 16.44
CA ARG A 35 17.20 -1.02 15.81
C ARG A 35 15.72 -1.33 16.05
N ALA A 36 15.09 -0.67 17.02
CA ALA A 36 13.72 -0.97 17.42
C ALA A 36 12.82 0.27 17.54
N PRO A 37 12.66 1.10 16.49
CA PRO A 37 11.83 2.32 16.55
C PRO A 37 10.36 2.03 16.89
N GLY A 38 9.85 0.83 16.53
CA GLY A 38 8.48 0.39 16.86
C GLY A 38 8.20 0.35 18.36
N ILE A 39 9.13 -0.14 19.18
CA ILE A 39 8.99 -0.17 20.64
C ILE A 39 8.90 1.26 21.18
N TRP A 40 9.74 2.16 20.67
CA TRP A 40 9.75 3.56 21.13
C TRP A 40 8.50 4.35 20.69
N LEU A 41 7.85 3.97 19.59
CA LEU A 41 6.52 4.48 19.22
C LEU A 41 5.45 4.06 20.24
N GLN A 42 5.47 2.81 20.71
CA GLN A 42 4.58 2.33 21.76
C GLN A 42 4.86 3.02 23.10
N VAL A 43 6.14 3.16 23.49
CA VAL A 43 6.54 3.89 24.69
C VAL A 43 6.04 5.34 24.63
N ARG A 44 6.15 6.03 23.49
CA ARG A 44 5.60 7.38 23.31
C ARG A 44 4.10 7.40 23.59
N GLU A 45 3.33 6.54 22.93
CA GLU A 45 1.87 6.49 23.04
C GLU A 45 1.40 6.23 24.48
N ILE A 46 2.08 5.31 25.17
CA ILE A 46 1.77 4.94 26.55
C ILE A 46 2.14 6.06 27.55
N LEU A 47 3.25 6.78 27.31
CA LEU A 47 3.63 7.96 28.10
C LEU A 47 2.71 9.15 27.85
N GLU A 48 2.27 9.38 26.60
CA GLU A 48 1.33 10.44 26.23
C GLU A 48 -0.05 10.21 26.86
N SER A 49 -0.52 8.97 26.85
CA SER A 49 -1.78 8.55 27.48
C SER A 49 -1.68 8.36 28.99
N ARG A 50 -0.50 8.54 29.60
CA ARG A 50 -0.21 8.34 31.03
C ARG A 50 -0.67 6.98 31.57
N GLN A 51 -0.62 5.95 30.73
CA GLN A 51 -0.99 4.59 31.12
C GLN A 51 0.14 3.90 31.88
N MET A 52 1.40 4.22 31.57
CA MET A 52 2.56 3.76 32.32
C MET A 52 3.34 4.93 32.95
N PRO A 53 3.95 4.72 34.12
CA PRO A 53 3.87 3.51 34.95
C PRO A 53 2.45 3.28 35.50
N PRO A 54 2.03 2.03 35.82
CA PRO A 54 0.67 1.78 36.30
C PRO A 54 0.44 2.47 37.65
N ARG A 55 -0.82 2.78 37.98
CA ARG A 55 -1.18 3.58 39.19
C ARG A 55 -0.59 3.07 40.51
N LYS A 56 -0.29 1.77 40.60
CA LYS A 56 0.30 1.14 41.79
C LYS A 56 1.83 1.21 41.84
N ALA A 57 2.47 1.51 40.71
CA ALA A 57 3.92 1.67 40.61
C ALA A 57 4.34 3.11 40.89
N LYS A 58 5.65 3.29 41.10
CA LYS A 58 6.25 4.60 41.32
C LYS A 58 6.00 5.52 40.12
N GLN A 59 5.40 6.68 40.36
CA GLN A 59 5.09 7.65 39.31
C GLN A 59 6.22 8.68 39.16
N PRO A 60 6.55 9.08 37.91
CA PRO A 60 7.43 10.21 37.68
C PRO A 60 6.77 11.52 38.11
N THR A 61 7.60 12.50 38.46
CA THR A 61 7.15 13.90 38.54
C THR A 61 6.74 14.42 37.16
N GLU A 62 5.98 15.52 37.11
CA GLU A 62 5.56 16.09 35.83
C GLU A 62 6.78 16.52 35.00
N GLU A 63 7.82 17.06 35.64
CA GLU A 63 9.07 17.44 34.99
C GLU A 63 9.83 16.23 34.43
N GLU A 64 9.87 15.11 35.16
CA GLU A 64 10.49 13.87 34.70
C GLU A 64 9.68 13.24 33.55
N LEU A 65 8.34 13.27 33.61
CA LEU A 65 7.47 12.78 32.54
C LEU A 65 7.69 13.58 31.26
N ILE A 66 7.73 14.91 31.35
CA ILE A 66 8.03 15.79 30.21
C ILE A 66 9.42 15.47 29.64
N LEU A 67 10.41 15.20 30.50
CA LEU A 67 11.76 14.84 30.06
C LEU A 67 11.78 13.50 29.32
N LEU A 68 11.06 12.49 29.81
CA LEU A 68 10.89 11.19 29.14
C LEU A 68 10.25 11.38 27.75
N GLN A 69 9.11 12.06 27.69
CA GLN A 69 8.36 12.30 26.46
C GLN A 69 9.22 13.04 25.43
N ARG A 70 9.87 14.14 25.83
CA ARG A 70 10.75 14.92 24.94
C ARG A 70 11.93 14.12 24.42
N TRP A 71 12.50 13.23 25.23
CA TRP A 71 13.60 12.39 24.78
C TRP A 71 13.11 11.39 23.73
N VAL A 72 11.99 10.70 23.96
CA VAL A 72 11.42 9.72 23.02
C VAL A 72 11.03 10.43 21.71
N GLU A 73 10.35 11.56 21.80
CA GLU A 73 9.96 12.37 20.64
C GLU A 73 11.19 12.85 19.84
N SER A 74 12.21 13.38 20.53
CA SER A 74 13.42 13.85 19.87
C SER A 74 14.21 12.72 19.22
N TYR A 75 14.21 11.52 19.80
CA TYR A 75 14.82 10.34 19.19
C TYR A 75 14.05 9.94 17.93
N LEU A 76 12.74 9.71 18.04
CA LEU A 76 11.89 9.28 16.92
C LEU A 76 11.93 10.25 15.75
N ARG A 77 11.92 11.57 16.03
CA ARG A 77 12.04 12.58 14.99
C ARG A 77 13.39 12.50 14.26
N ARG A 78 14.50 12.36 15.00
CA ARG A 78 15.84 12.23 14.40
C ARG A 78 15.97 10.97 13.56
N GLU A 79 15.36 9.88 14.01
CA GLU A 79 15.37 8.63 13.25
C GLU A 79 14.53 8.75 11.97
N ALA A 80 13.34 9.37 12.06
CA ALA A 80 12.51 9.66 10.89
C ALA A 80 13.21 10.60 9.88
N GLU A 81 13.93 11.61 10.36
CA GLU A 81 14.75 12.50 9.53
C GLU A 81 15.93 11.76 8.88
N ALA A 82 16.60 10.87 9.63
CA ALA A 82 17.72 10.07 9.11
C ALA A 82 17.27 9.06 8.04
N GLN A 83 16.04 8.54 8.16
CA GLN A 83 15.41 7.64 7.20
C GLN A 83 14.58 8.40 6.15
N ALA A 84 14.60 9.73 6.15
CA ALA A 84 13.79 10.52 5.23
C ALA A 84 14.15 10.19 3.77
N GLY A 85 13.14 9.78 3.01
CA GLY A 85 13.29 9.36 1.61
C GLY A 85 13.42 7.85 1.41
N ASP A 86 13.60 7.07 2.47
CA ASP A 86 13.43 5.62 2.44
C ASP A 86 11.97 5.29 2.82
N PRO A 87 11.11 4.86 1.87
CA PRO A 87 9.74 4.46 2.18
C PRO A 87 9.68 3.12 2.93
N GLY A 88 10.83 2.51 3.24
CA GLY A 88 10.94 1.17 3.75
C GLY A 88 10.75 0.13 2.63
N PRO A 89 10.51 -1.14 2.99
CA PRO A 89 10.32 -2.21 2.03
C PRO A 89 9.17 -1.93 1.06
N LEU A 90 9.50 -1.79 -0.22
CA LEU A 90 8.52 -1.65 -1.29
C LEU A 90 7.91 -3.02 -1.61
N VAL A 91 6.67 -3.24 -1.17
CA VAL A 91 5.90 -4.41 -1.58
C VAL A 91 5.49 -4.22 -3.04
N LEU A 92 5.96 -5.11 -3.93
CA LEU A 92 5.50 -5.12 -5.31
C LEU A 92 3.98 -5.27 -5.33
N ARG A 93 3.31 -4.29 -5.94
CA ARG A 93 1.86 -4.24 -6.04
C ARG A 93 1.41 -4.44 -7.48
N ARG A 94 0.28 -5.11 -7.67
CA ARG A 94 -0.42 -5.13 -8.97
C ARG A 94 -1.38 -3.95 -9.08
N LEU A 95 -1.91 -3.73 -10.29
CA LEU A 95 -3.09 -2.88 -10.44
C LEU A 95 -4.30 -3.59 -9.81
N ASN A 96 -5.12 -2.83 -9.09
CA ASN A 96 -6.43 -3.32 -8.67
C ASN A 96 -7.34 -3.49 -9.91
N ASN A 97 -8.50 -4.13 -9.74
CA ASN A 97 -9.38 -4.47 -10.86
C ASN A 97 -9.84 -3.23 -11.63
N ALA A 98 -10.19 -2.15 -10.91
CA ALA A 98 -10.60 -0.89 -11.52
C ALA A 98 -9.44 -0.23 -12.27
N GLU A 99 -8.26 -0.12 -11.65
CA GLU A 99 -7.03 0.42 -12.23
C GLU A 99 -6.65 -0.33 -13.52
N TYR A 100 -6.72 -1.67 -13.50
CA TYR A 100 -6.44 -2.49 -14.67
C TYR A 100 -7.44 -2.23 -15.81
N ASN A 101 -8.74 -2.22 -15.50
CA ASN A 101 -9.79 -1.92 -16.46
C ASN A 101 -9.60 -0.54 -17.11
N TYR A 102 -9.35 0.50 -16.31
CA TYR A 102 -9.12 1.85 -16.83
C TYR A 102 -7.85 1.92 -17.68
N THR A 103 -6.75 1.32 -17.21
CA THR A 103 -5.48 1.29 -17.97
C THR A 103 -5.67 0.62 -19.33
N VAL A 104 -6.36 -0.52 -19.38
CA VAL A 104 -6.63 -1.23 -20.64
C VAL A 104 -7.52 -0.39 -21.56
N ARG A 105 -8.57 0.25 -21.04
CA ARG A 105 -9.43 1.13 -21.83
C ARG A 105 -8.67 2.33 -22.39
N ASP A 106 -7.78 2.93 -21.61
CA ASP A 106 -6.98 4.08 -22.02
C ASP A 106 -5.96 3.71 -23.09
N LEU A 107 -5.23 2.60 -22.90
CA LEU A 107 -4.23 2.13 -23.86
C LEU A 107 -4.86 1.66 -25.19
N THR A 108 -6.07 1.10 -25.15
CA THR A 108 -6.73 0.56 -26.34
C THR A 108 -7.70 1.54 -26.99
N GLY A 109 -8.22 2.52 -26.25
CA GLY A 109 -9.33 3.37 -26.69
C GLY A 109 -10.66 2.61 -26.86
N VAL A 110 -10.79 1.40 -26.31
CA VAL A 110 -12.03 0.59 -26.39
C VAL A 110 -12.76 0.64 -25.04
N PRO A 111 -13.75 1.53 -24.85
CA PRO A 111 -14.40 1.74 -23.56
C PRO A 111 -15.24 0.54 -23.08
N SER A 112 -15.66 -0.32 -24.00
CA SER A 112 -16.47 -1.51 -23.69
C SER A 112 -15.66 -2.69 -23.14
N LEU A 113 -14.33 -2.59 -23.06
CA LEU A 113 -13.51 -3.65 -22.48
C LEU A 113 -13.73 -3.73 -20.96
N ASP A 114 -13.95 -4.94 -20.47
CA ASP A 114 -14.06 -5.26 -19.04
C ASP A 114 -13.30 -6.58 -18.74
N PRO A 115 -11.97 -6.58 -18.90
CA PRO A 115 -11.15 -7.77 -18.71
C PRO A 115 -11.19 -8.32 -17.28
N THR A 116 -11.46 -7.49 -16.27
CA THR A 116 -11.45 -7.94 -14.87
C THR A 116 -12.80 -8.45 -14.37
N ARG A 117 -13.81 -8.59 -15.24
CA ARG A 117 -15.16 -9.03 -14.82
C ARG A 117 -15.17 -10.35 -14.05
N GLU A 118 -14.22 -11.23 -14.38
CA GLU A 118 -14.07 -12.59 -13.85
C GLU A 118 -12.99 -12.67 -12.76
N PHE A 119 -12.43 -11.54 -12.35
CA PHE A 119 -11.39 -11.50 -11.32
C PHE A 119 -12.05 -11.59 -9.94
N PRO A 120 -11.36 -12.20 -8.95
CA PRO A 120 -11.78 -12.07 -7.56
C PRO A 120 -11.80 -10.59 -7.17
N VAL A 121 -12.67 -10.24 -6.22
CA VAL A 121 -12.72 -8.90 -5.64
C VAL A 121 -11.37 -8.59 -4.99
N ASP A 122 -10.87 -7.38 -5.18
CA ASP A 122 -9.63 -6.95 -4.54
C ASP A 122 -9.80 -6.94 -3.01
N GLY A 123 -8.83 -7.52 -2.31
CA GLY A 123 -8.75 -7.41 -0.86
C GLY A 123 -8.45 -5.97 -0.45
N ALA A 124 -9.12 -5.50 0.60
CA ALA A 124 -8.72 -4.28 1.28
C ALA A 124 -7.64 -4.61 2.33
N ALA A 125 -6.64 -3.74 2.49
CA ALA A 125 -5.80 -3.78 3.69
C ALA A 125 -6.62 -3.41 4.93
N GLY A 126 -6.03 -3.50 6.12
CA GLY A 126 -6.67 -3.09 7.38
C GLY A 126 -7.25 -1.66 7.33
N GLU A 127 -6.65 -0.79 6.51
CA GLU A 127 -7.06 0.60 6.28
C GLU A 127 -8.22 0.78 5.27
N GLY A 128 -8.78 -0.29 4.72
CA GLY A 128 -9.92 -0.23 3.79
C GLY A 128 -9.59 0.10 2.33
N PHE A 129 -8.32 0.38 2.00
CA PHE A 129 -7.90 0.65 0.63
C PHE A 129 -7.60 -0.63 -0.16
N THR A 130 -8.09 -0.70 -1.41
CA THR A 130 -7.91 -1.84 -2.33
C THR A 130 -6.67 -1.75 -3.23
N ASN A 131 -5.88 -0.67 -3.07
CA ASN A 131 -4.60 -0.45 -3.77
C ASN A 131 -3.36 -0.62 -2.87
N ALA A 132 -3.56 -1.07 -1.63
CA ALA A 132 -2.49 -1.35 -0.71
C ALA A 132 -1.76 -2.66 -1.09
N GLY A 133 -0.48 -2.56 -1.45
CA GLY A 133 0.30 -3.70 -1.98
C GLY A 133 0.30 -4.94 -1.07
N ALA A 134 0.32 -4.74 0.26
CA ALA A 134 0.26 -5.83 1.24
C ALA A 134 -1.03 -6.69 1.15
N ALA A 135 -2.12 -6.15 0.59
CA ALA A 135 -3.38 -6.85 0.39
C ALA A 135 -3.57 -7.38 -1.05
N GLN A 136 -2.60 -7.17 -1.94
CA GLN A 136 -2.70 -7.47 -3.37
C GLN A 136 -1.89 -8.71 -3.77
N GLY A 137 -2.06 -9.81 -3.03
CA GLY A 137 -1.45 -11.09 -3.36
C GLY A 137 -1.90 -11.64 -4.73
N MET A 138 -1.01 -12.36 -5.41
CA MET A 138 -1.28 -13.02 -6.70
C MET A 138 -1.38 -14.53 -6.52
N SER A 139 -2.60 -15.06 -6.68
CA SER A 139 -2.84 -16.51 -6.67
C SER A 139 -2.63 -17.10 -8.08
N PRO A 140 -2.35 -18.42 -8.18
CA PRO A 140 -2.29 -19.10 -9.48
C PRO A 140 -3.59 -18.94 -10.30
N ALA A 141 -4.75 -18.95 -9.63
CA ALA A 141 -6.04 -18.73 -10.30
C ALA A 141 -6.15 -17.32 -10.89
N LEU A 142 -5.68 -16.30 -10.17
CA LEU A 142 -5.66 -14.93 -10.66
C LEU A 142 -4.70 -14.78 -11.85
N ALA A 143 -3.53 -15.41 -11.81
CA ALA A 143 -2.59 -15.41 -12.94
C ALA A 143 -3.24 -15.99 -14.22
N SER A 144 -4.01 -17.08 -14.10
CA SER A 144 -4.79 -17.62 -15.22
C SER A 144 -5.83 -16.62 -15.74
N LYS A 145 -6.54 -15.93 -14.84
CA LYS A 145 -7.51 -14.88 -15.24
C LYS A 145 -6.84 -13.72 -15.98
N TYR A 146 -5.63 -13.32 -15.59
CA TYR A 146 -4.85 -12.33 -16.33
C TYR A 146 -4.51 -12.78 -17.77
N LEU A 147 -4.19 -14.07 -17.96
CA LEU A 147 -3.93 -14.61 -19.30
C LEU A 147 -5.21 -14.59 -20.17
N ASP A 148 -6.35 -14.94 -19.59
CA ASP A 148 -7.64 -14.90 -20.30
C ASP A 148 -8.04 -13.46 -20.64
N ALA A 149 -7.85 -12.52 -19.72
CA ALA A 149 -8.01 -11.09 -19.96
C ALA A 149 -7.10 -10.59 -21.10
N ALA A 150 -5.82 -10.99 -21.12
CA ALA A 150 -4.89 -10.62 -22.17
C ALA A 150 -5.33 -11.15 -23.55
N LYS A 151 -5.83 -12.39 -23.62
CA LYS A 151 -6.41 -12.96 -24.85
C LYS A 151 -7.64 -12.19 -25.30
N GLU A 152 -8.51 -11.79 -24.37
CA GLU A 152 -9.68 -10.98 -24.68
C GLU A 152 -9.25 -9.64 -25.31
N VAL A 153 -8.32 -8.92 -24.67
CA VAL A 153 -7.80 -7.64 -25.18
C VAL A 153 -7.13 -7.82 -26.55
N ALA A 154 -6.34 -8.88 -26.74
CA ALA A 154 -5.69 -9.19 -28.01
C ALA A 154 -6.70 -9.46 -29.15
N ALA A 155 -7.88 -10.01 -28.86
CA ALA A 155 -8.93 -10.21 -29.86
C ALA A 155 -9.50 -8.89 -30.43
N HIS A 156 -9.26 -7.76 -29.75
CA HIS A 156 -9.61 -6.43 -30.23
C HIS A 156 -8.49 -5.76 -31.04
N ALA A 157 -7.28 -6.34 -31.08
CA ALA A 157 -6.17 -5.79 -31.85
C ALA A 157 -6.40 -5.95 -33.37
N VAL A 158 -5.96 -4.93 -34.10
CA VAL A 158 -5.96 -4.88 -35.56
C VAL A 158 -4.57 -4.43 -36.01
N PHE A 159 -3.92 -5.27 -36.82
CA PHE A 159 -2.64 -4.95 -37.42
C PHE A 159 -2.85 -4.05 -38.64
N THR A 160 -2.07 -2.98 -38.70
CA THR A 160 -2.03 -2.00 -39.78
C THR A 160 -0.60 -1.89 -40.29
N PRO A 161 -0.38 -1.41 -41.53
CA PRO A 161 0.98 -1.19 -42.03
C PRO A 161 1.83 -0.30 -41.10
N GLU A 162 1.20 0.62 -40.37
CA GLU A 162 1.85 1.59 -39.48
C GLU A 162 1.96 1.11 -38.02
N GLY A 163 1.40 -0.05 -37.66
CA GLY A 163 1.45 -0.57 -36.29
C GLY A 163 0.18 -1.29 -35.85
N ILE A 164 -0.16 -1.18 -34.56
CA ILE A 164 -1.33 -1.83 -33.97
C ILE A 164 -2.34 -0.76 -33.57
N ARG A 165 -3.61 -0.98 -33.92
CA ARG A 165 -4.76 -0.26 -33.36
C ARG A 165 -5.71 -1.25 -32.70
N PHE A 166 -6.67 -0.75 -31.93
CA PHE A 166 -7.73 -1.56 -31.37
C PHE A 166 -9.09 -1.20 -31.97
N SER A 167 -10.01 -2.14 -31.92
CA SER A 167 -11.38 -2.01 -32.45
C SER A 167 -12.37 -2.51 -31.41
N PRO A 168 -13.55 -1.89 -31.24
CA PRO A 168 -14.61 -2.44 -30.39
C PRO A 168 -15.15 -3.78 -30.92
N HIS A 169 -14.91 -4.09 -32.19
CA HIS A 169 -15.32 -5.32 -32.85
C HIS A 169 -14.16 -6.33 -32.97
N ARG A 170 -14.48 -7.61 -32.72
CA ARG A 170 -13.51 -8.72 -32.72
C ARG A 170 -13.37 -9.40 -34.08
N THR A 171 -14.42 -9.42 -34.89
CA THR A 171 -14.42 -10.12 -36.18
C THR A 171 -14.07 -9.19 -37.33
N GLU A 172 -13.41 -9.71 -38.37
CA GLU A 172 -13.10 -8.96 -39.60
C GLU A 172 -14.36 -8.43 -40.30
N ARG A 173 -15.45 -9.21 -40.25
CA ARG A 173 -16.75 -8.81 -40.80
C ARG A 173 -17.29 -7.57 -40.11
N ASP A 174 -17.42 -7.61 -38.79
CA ASP A 174 -17.98 -6.49 -38.02
C ASP A 174 -17.11 -5.23 -38.14
N ARG A 175 -15.78 -5.41 -38.20
CA ARG A 175 -14.81 -4.32 -38.44
C ARG A 175 -15.05 -3.67 -39.81
N THR A 176 -15.22 -4.48 -40.84
CA THR A 176 -15.48 -4.02 -42.21
C THR A 176 -16.82 -3.29 -42.30
N ASP A 177 -17.87 -3.88 -41.73
CA ASP A 177 -19.22 -3.31 -41.71
C ASP A 177 -19.23 -1.95 -40.98
N ALA A 178 -18.54 -1.84 -39.84
CA ALA A 178 -18.39 -0.59 -39.10
C ALA A 178 -17.63 0.50 -39.89
N LEU A 179 -16.55 0.12 -40.59
CA LEU A 179 -15.79 1.05 -41.44
C LEU A 179 -16.63 1.55 -42.62
N LEU A 180 -17.34 0.66 -43.31
CA LEU A 180 -18.24 1.01 -44.41
C LEU A 180 -19.35 1.93 -43.93
N ALA A 181 -19.98 1.64 -42.79
CA ALA A 181 -20.99 2.49 -42.18
C ALA A 181 -20.45 3.90 -41.88
N ARG A 182 -19.20 4.00 -41.38
CA ARG A 182 -18.54 5.29 -41.11
C ARG A 182 -18.29 6.09 -42.40
N ILE A 183 -17.84 5.42 -43.47
CA ILE A 183 -17.63 6.05 -44.78
C ILE A 183 -18.97 6.56 -45.35
N GLN A 184 -20.01 5.73 -45.34
CA GLN A 184 -21.34 6.12 -45.79
C GLN A 184 -21.89 7.31 -44.99
N ALA A 185 -21.75 7.29 -43.66
CA ALA A 185 -22.19 8.37 -42.79
C ALA A 185 -21.45 9.70 -43.06
N PHE A 186 -20.18 9.64 -43.45
CA PHE A 186 -19.42 10.83 -43.84
C PHE A 186 -19.96 11.45 -45.12
N TYR A 187 -20.15 10.65 -46.19
CA TYR A 187 -20.62 11.18 -47.48
C TYR A 187 -22.06 11.70 -47.45
N ARG A 188 -22.94 11.10 -46.64
CA ARG A 188 -24.33 11.58 -46.48
C ARG A 188 -24.42 13.05 -46.09
N ARG A 189 -23.41 13.60 -45.40
CA ARG A 189 -23.36 15.02 -44.98
C ARG A 189 -23.21 16.01 -46.14
N PHE A 190 -22.84 15.52 -47.32
CA PHE A 190 -22.56 16.35 -48.51
C PHE A 190 -23.49 16.04 -49.69
N THR A 191 -24.43 15.10 -49.52
CA THR A 191 -25.36 14.66 -50.57
C THR A 191 -26.82 15.03 -50.28
N GLU A 192 -27.04 15.93 -49.31
CA GLU A 192 -28.33 16.60 -49.05
C GLU A 192 -28.27 18.07 -49.50
#